data_AF-A0A927WD20-F1
#
_entry.id   AF-A0A927WD20-F1
#
_cell.length_a   1.000
_cell.length_b   1.000
_cell.length_c   1.000
_cell.angle_alpha   90.00
_cell.angle_beta   90.00
_cell.angle_gamma   90.00
#
_symmetry.space_group_name_H-M   'P 1'
#
loop_
_entity.id
_entity.type
_entity.pdbx_description
1 polymer ?
#
loop_
_entity_poly.entity_id
_entity_poly.type
_entity_poly.pdbx_seq_one_letter_code
_entity_poly.pdbx_strand_id
1 'polypeptide(L)'
;LTEQDIITLSFIPLMSSIKSKSEITLESIEIANEIKSYTDKNKCLTLLYALFDKFGDELSKKRFKEVVGMTEVGKMIYNEGKEDGLEKGLQKGLEKGKAELLIKLLMKKFKILPDEYKEKIRNLSGDVIEHIGTEIFDMESLEDLKKYL
;
A
#
# COMPACT_ATOMS: atom_id res chain seq x y z
N LEU A 1 10.51 -32.84 9.73
CA LEU A 1 9.12 -33.24 9.48
C LEU A 1 9.08 -34.01 8.17
N THR A 2 8.20 -34.98 8.05
CA THR A 2 7.79 -35.60 6.79
C THR A 2 6.71 -34.75 6.11
N GLU A 3 6.44 -34.98 4.82
CA GLU A 3 5.31 -34.30 4.14
C GLU A 3 3.96 -34.64 4.78
N GLN A 4 3.82 -35.88 5.28
CA GLN A 4 2.62 -36.31 6.00
C GLN A 4 2.42 -35.48 7.29
N ASP A 5 3.49 -35.13 7.99
CA ASP A 5 3.42 -34.30 9.20
C ASP A 5 2.92 -32.88 8.87
N ILE A 6 3.39 -32.30 7.77
CA ILE A 6 2.98 -30.96 7.30
C ILE A 6 1.50 -30.95 6.93
N ILE A 7 1.07 -31.96 6.15
CA ILE A 7 -0.33 -32.11 5.77
C ILE A 7 -1.17 -32.27 7.03
N THR A 8 -0.82 -33.20 7.91
CA THR A 8 -1.57 -33.45 9.14
C THR A 8 -1.73 -32.18 9.98
N LEU A 9 -0.64 -31.45 10.21
CA LEU A 9 -0.67 -30.17 10.93
C LEU A 9 -1.60 -29.16 10.26
N SER A 10 -1.59 -29.07 8.93
CA SER A 10 -2.45 -28.12 8.20
C SER A 10 -3.95 -28.42 8.33
N PHE A 11 -4.33 -29.70 8.52
CA PHE A 11 -5.73 -30.12 8.65
C PHE A 11 -6.26 -30.06 10.08
N ILE A 12 -5.41 -29.89 11.11
CA ILE A 12 -5.82 -29.81 12.53
C ILE A 12 -6.98 -28.83 12.76
N PRO A 13 -7.01 -27.61 12.17
CA PRO A 13 -8.13 -26.68 12.32
C PRO A 13 -9.50 -27.18 11.83
N LEU A 14 -9.55 -28.25 11.05
CA LEU A 14 -10.78 -28.85 10.53
C LEU A 14 -11.22 -30.09 11.33
N MET A 15 -10.38 -30.60 12.22
CA MET A 15 -10.66 -31.80 12.98
C MET A 15 -11.56 -31.49 14.18
N SER A 16 -12.32 -32.49 14.62
CA SER A 16 -13.12 -32.38 15.84
C SER A 16 -12.21 -32.22 17.05
N SER A 17 -12.53 -31.27 17.93
CA SER A 17 -11.75 -30.95 19.11
C SER A 17 -12.62 -30.30 20.18
N ILE A 18 -12.13 -30.33 21.42
CA ILE A 18 -12.77 -29.70 22.58
C ILE A 18 -12.60 -28.17 22.52
N LYS A 19 -11.48 -27.69 21.96
CA LYS A 19 -11.21 -26.26 21.77
C LYS A 19 -12.05 -25.69 20.65
N SER A 20 -12.28 -24.38 20.67
CA SER A 20 -12.94 -23.72 19.55
C SER A 20 -12.07 -23.80 18.28
N LYS A 21 -12.73 -23.71 17.12
CA LYS A 21 -12.05 -23.70 15.82
C LYS A 21 -11.02 -22.57 15.70
N SER A 22 -11.33 -21.42 16.29
CA SER A 22 -10.43 -20.26 16.36
C SER A 22 -9.15 -20.59 17.12
N GLU A 23 -9.28 -21.09 18.36
CA GLU A 23 -8.14 -21.45 19.20
C GLU A 23 -7.22 -22.46 18.53
N ILE A 24 -7.79 -23.50 17.91
CA ILE A 24 -7.02 -24.54 17.22
C ILE A 24 -6.30 -23.98 16.00
N THR A 25 -6.95 -23.06 15.28
CA THR A 25 -6.32 -22.40 14.12
C THR A 25 -5.11 -21.59 14.58
N LEU A 26 -5.25 -20.79 15.64
CA LEU A 26 -4.17 -20.00 16.20
C LEU A 26 -3.00 -20.90 16.63
N GLU A 27 -3.27 -21.97 17.38
CA GLU A 27 -2.24 -22.93 17.78
C GLU A 27 -1.54 -23.58 16.58
N SER A 28 -2.29 -23.94 15.54
CA SER A 28 -1.72 -24.53 14.33
C SER A 28 -0.79 -23.55 13.61
N ILE A 29 -1.14 -22.26 13.59
CA ILE A 29 -0.29 -21.19 13.03
C ILE A 29 0.99 -21.02 13.86
N GLU A 30 0.91 -21.04 15.20
CA GLU A 30 2.09 -20.97 16.07
C GLU A 30 3.03 -22.15 15.84
N ILE A 31 2.48 -23.37 15.82
CA ILE A 31 3.28 -24.58 15.61
C ILE A 31 3.97 -24.53 14.24
N ALA A 32 3.26 -24.08 13.19
CA ALA A 32 3.85 -23.89 11.86
C ALA A 32 4.98 -22.84 11.87
N ASN A 33 4.85 -21.79 12.69
CA ASN A 33 5.88 -20.76 12.85
C ASN A 33 7.17 -21.28 13.53
N GLU A 34 7.08 -22.32 14.36
CA GLU A 34 8.25 -22.94 14.99
C GLU A 34 9.02 -23.91 14.08
N ILE A 35 8.51 -24.19 12.86
CA ILE A 35 9.21 -25.05 11.89
C ILE A 35 10.53 -24.38 11.43
N LYS A 36 11.66 -25.05 11.64
CA LYS A 36 12.99 -24.51 11.28
C LYS A 36 13.23 -24.45 9.78
N SER A 37 12.75 -25.46 9.04
CA SER A 37 12.88 -25.53 7.59
C SER A 37 12.00 -24.47 6.94
N TYR A 38 12.61 -23.53 6.23
CA TYR A 38 11.90 -22.45 5.54
C TYR A 38 10.87 -22.99 4.54
N THR A 39 11.27 -23.98 3.74
CA THR A 39 10.40 -24.61 2.74
C THR A 39 9.19 -25.27 3.39
N ASP A 40 9.39 -26.02 4.47
CA ASP A 40 8.32 -26.76 5.14
C ASP A 40 7.38 -25.83 5.91
N LYS A 41 7.95 -24.80 6.57
CA LYS A 41 7.19 -23.72 7.20
C LYS A 41 6.26 -23.07 6.20
N ASN A 42 6.79 -22.63 5.05
CA ASN A 42 5.99 -21.96 4.04
C ASN A 42 4.92 -22.88 3.45
N LYS A 43 5.26 -24.14 3.13
CA LYS A 43 4.27 -25.14 2.70
C LYS A 43 3.14 -25.28 3.73
N CYS A 44 3.48 -25.43 5.01
CA CYS A 44 2.49 -25.56 6.08
C CYS A 44 1.62 -24.30 6.22
N LEU A 45 2.23 -23.11 6.24
CA LEU A 45 1.51 -21.84 6.33
C LEU A 45 0.60 -21.62 5.11
N THR A 46 1.04 -21.97 3.90
CA THR A 46 0.21 -21.88 2.68
C THR A 46 -1.00 -22.81 2.74
N LEU A 47 -0.82 -24.06 3.21
CA LEU A 47 -1.93 -24.99 3.38
C LEU A 47 -2.89 -24.52 4.47
N LEU A 48 -2.37 -24.08 5.62
CA LEU A 48 -3.16 -23.48 6.69
C LEU A 48 -3.96 -22.29 6.18
N TYR A 49 -3.36 -21.40 5.38
CA TYR A 49 -4.06 -20.27 4.76
C TYR A 49 -5.17 -20.72 3.84
N ALA A 50 -4.92 -21.66 2.94
CA ALA A 50 -5.91 -22.15 1.99
C ALA A 50 -7.15 -22.74 2.70
N LEU A 51 -6.94 -23.40 3.84
CA LEU A 51 -8.03 -23.95 4.66
C LEU A 51 -8.71 -22.86 5.48
N PHE A 52 -7.94 -21.97 6.08
CA PHE A 52 -8.47 -20.94 6.95
C PHE A 52 -9.15 -19.78 6.20
N ASP A 53 -8.77 -19.46 4.96
CA ASP A 53 -9.46 -18.46 4.14
C ASP A 53 -10.98 -18.74 4.04
N LYS A 54 -11.33 -20.04 3.95
CA LYS A 54 -12.71 -20.52 3.90
C LYS A 54 -13.42 -20.62 5.25
N PHE A 55 -12.68 -20.83 6.34
CA PHE A 55 -13.24 -21.22 7.63
C PHE A 55 -12.83 -20.33 8.81
N GLY A 56 -12.15 -19.23 8.50
CA GLY A 56 -11.40 -18.46 9.44
C GLY A 56 -12.03 -17.17 9.90
N ASP A 57 -11.82 -16.85 11.18
CA ASP A 57 -12.26 -15.60 11.79
C ASP A 57 -11.26 -14.44 11.60
N GLU A 58 -11.65 -13.23 12.01
CA GLU A 58 -10.79 -12.07 11.86
C GLU A 58 -9.51 -12.16 12.71
N LEU A 59 -9.61 -12.78 13.90
CA LEU A 59 -8.50 -12.93 14.82
C LEU A 59 -7.38 -13.78 14.23
N SER A 60 -7.69 -14.95 13.67
CA SER A 60 -6.66 -15.79 13.07
C SER A 60 -6.21 -15.26 11.70
N LYS A 61 -7.00 -14.46 10.98
CA LYS A 61 -6.53 -13.71 9.78
C LYS A 61 -5.45 -12.73 10.16
N LYS A 62 -5.68 -11.98 11.23
CA LYS A 62 -4.69 -11.05 11.78
C LYS A 62 -3.42 -11.80 12.21
N ARG A 63 -3.56 -12.90 12.95
CA ARG A 63 -2.40 -13.67 13.43
C ARG A 63 -1.59 -14.29 12.29
N PHE A 64 -2.27 -14.87 11.30
CA PHE A 64 -1.64 -15.40 10.09
C PHE A 64 -0.83 -14.32 9.37
N LYS A 65 -1.40 -13.12 9.19
CA LYS A 65 -0.73 -11.99 8.56
C LYS A 65 0.54 -11.57 9.33
N GLU A 66 0.51 -11.58 10.66
CA GLU A 66 1.69 -11.29 11.49
C GLU A 66 2.80 -12.30 11.25
N VAL A 67 2.48 -13.60 11.29
CA VAL A 67 3.46 -14.68 11.05
C VAL A 67 4.03 -14.61 9.64
N VAL A 68 3.18 -14.49 8.61
CA VAL A 68 3.64 -14.34 7.23
C VAL A 68 4.48 -13.08 7.06
N GLY A 69 4.10 -11.96 7.68
CA GLY A 69 4.87 -10.72 7.63
C GLY A 69 6.29 -10.84 8.21
N MET A 70 6.52 -11.79 9.13
CA MET A 70 7.85 -12.07 9.68
C MET A 70 8.73 -12.95 8.77
N THR A 71 8.13 -13.62 7.78
CA THR A 71 8.88 -14.44 6.81
C THR A 71 9.69 -13.58 5.84
N GLU A 72 10.70 -14.15 5.19
CA GLU A 72 11.50 -13.44 4.19
C GLU A 72 10.66 -12.92 3.02
N VAL A 73 9.73 -13.75 2.51
CA VAL A 73 8.81 -13.34 1.43
C VAL A 73 7.86 -12.24 1.90
N GLY A 74 7.32 -12.33 3.12
CA GLY A 74 6.49 -11.28 3.68
C GLY A 74 7.22 -9.95 3.83
N LYS A 75 8.49 -9.98 4.25
CA LYS A 75 9.35 -8.79 4.31
C LYS A 75 9.66 -8.21 2.93
N MET A 76 9.94 -9.06 1.94
CA MET A 76 10.17 -8.62 0.55
C MET A 76 8.95 -7.87 0.01
N ILE A 77 7.76 -8.49 0.08
CA ILE A 77 6.50 -7.86 -0.36
C ILE A 77 6.23 -6.55 0.40
N TYR A 78 6.47 -6.53 1.71
CA TYR A 78 6.28 -5.32 2.51
C TYR A 78 7.23 -4.19 2.09
N ASN A 79 8.50 -4.52 1.85
CA ASN A 79 9.50 -3.54 1.43
C ASN A 79 9.20 -2.99 0.03
N GLU A 80 8.86 -3.86 -0.92
CA GLU A 80 8.41 -3.44 -2.27
C GLU A 80 7.21 -2.49 -2.17
N GLY A 81 6.17 -2.86 -1.41
CA GLY A 81 5.02 -1.99 -1.22
C GLY A 81 5.34 -0.66 -0.51
N LYS A 82 6.32 -0.66 0.38
CA LYS A 82 6.81 0.55 1.07
C LYS A 82 7.59 1.45 0.11
N GLU A 83 8.44 0.90 -0.74
CA GLU A 83 9.20 1.62 -1.76
C GLU A 83 8.27 2.25 -2.79
N ASP A 84 7.32 1.48 -3.33
CA ASP A 84 6.27 1.97 -4.23
C ASP A 84 5.46 3.10 -3.59
N GLY A 85 5.09 2.93 -2.32
CA GLY A 85 4.34 3.92 -1.56
C GLY A 85 5.13 5.23 -1.37
N LEU A 86 6.43 5.12 -1.11
CA LEU A 86 7.32 6.27 -0.97
C LEU A 86 7.50 7.00 -2.30
N GLU A 87 7.72 6.28 -3.40
CA GLU A 87 7.87 6.85 -4.73
C GLU A 87 6.60 7.59 -5.17
N LYS A 88 5.44 6.94 -5.06
CA LYS A 88 4.14 7.57 -5.36
C LYS A 88 3.86 8.76 -4.45
N GLY A 89 4.25 8.67 -3.18
CA GLY A 89 4.13 9.76 -2.21
C GLY A 89 5.00 10.97 -2.59
N LEU A 90 6.26 10.73 -2.97
CA LEU A 90 7.21 11.75 -3.37
C LEU A 90 6.76 12.45 -4.66
N GLN A 91 6.34 11.69 -5.67
CA GLN A 91 5.83 12.24 -6.93
C GLN A 91 4.60 13.12 -6.71
N LYS A 92 3.61 12.64 -5.95
CA LYS A 92 2.42 13.44 -5.59
C LYS A 92 2.79 14.68 -4.78
N GLY A 93 3.77 14.57 -3.89
CA GLY A 93 4.28 15.69 -3.10
C GLY A 93 4.94 16.76 -3.99
N LEU A 94 5.73 16.33 -4.97
CA LEU A 94 6.40 17.20 -5.94
C LEU A 94 5.38 17.93 -6.82
N GLU A 95 4.40 17.23 -7.39
CA GLU A 95 3.34 17.82 -8.22
C GLU A 95 2.51 18.86 -7.44
N LYS A 96 2.08 18.51 -6.22
CA LYS A 96 1.38 19.46 -5.33
C LYS A 96 2.27 20.67 -5.00
N GLY A 97 3.55 20.46 -4.75
CA GLY A 97 4.52 21.51 -4.48
C GLY A 97 4.66 22.48 -5.66
N LYS A 98 4.77 21.96 -6.89
CA LYS A 98 4.82 22.76 -8.12
C LYS A 98 3.54 23.58 -8.31
N ALA A 99 2.37 22.98 -8.14
CA ALA A 99 1.08 23.66 -8.26
C ALA A 99 0.95 24.82 -7.25
N GLU A 100 1.25 24.56 -5.97
CA GLU A 100 1.15 25.58 -4.91
C GLU A 100 2.17 26.71 -5.08
N LEU A 101 3.38 26.39 -5.55
CA LEU A 101 4.37 27.40 -5.89
C LEU A 101 3.89 28.28 -7.06
N LEU A 102 3.38 27.65 -8.14
CA LEU A 102 2.86 28.37 -9.29
C LEU A 102 1.72 29.31 -8.90
N ILE A 103 0.76 28.84 -8.10
CA ILE A 103 -0.34 29.67 -7.57
C ILE A 103 0.20 30.89 -6.83
N LYS A 104 1.20 30.73 -5.95
CA LYS A 104 1.82 31.85 -5.22
C LYS A 104 2.50 32.86 -6.15
N LEU A 105 3.19 32.38 -7.19
CA LEU A 105 3.83 33.25 -8.18
C LEU A 105 2.80 34.03 -8.98
N LEU A 106 1.74 33.37 -9.46
CA LEU A 106 0.65 34.00 -10.19
C LEU A 106 -0.09 35.02 -9.33
N MET A 107 -0.35 34.72 -8.05
CA MET A 107 -0.92 35.68 -7.11
C MET A 107 0.02 36.88 -6.87
N LYS A 108 1.33 36.66 -6.81
CA LYS A 108 2.29 37.77 -6.65
C LYS A 108 2.33 38.70 -7.87
N LYS A 109 2.23 38.12 -9.07
CA LYS A 109 2.20 38.85 -10.35
C LYS A 109 0.88 39.58 -10.58
N PHE A 110 -0.25 38.88 -10.49
CA PHE A 110 -1.58 39.40 -10.84
C PHE A 110 -2.39 39.95 -9.65
N LYS A 111 -1.85 39.89 -8.43
CA LYS A 111 -2.46 40.28 -7.14
C LYS A 111 -3.62 39.39 -6.71
N ILE A 112 -4.61 39.22 -7.58
CA ILE A 112 -5.81 38.41 -7.34
C ILE A 112 -5.81 37.28 -8.36
N LEU A 113 -5.89 36.04 -7.87
CA LEU A 113 -6.11 34.86 -8.69
C LEU A 113 -7.45 34.25 -8.25
N PRO A 114 -8.45 34.12 -9.15
CA PRO A 114 -9.73 33.50 -8.82
C PRO A 114 -9.55 32.07 -8.27
N ASP A 115 -10.42 31.67 -7.34
CA ASP A 115 -10.32 30.33 -6.72
C ASP A 115 -10.51 29.20 -7.74
N GLU A 116 -11.35 29.42 -8.76
CA GLU A 116 -11.52 28.49 -9.88
C GLU A 116 -10.17 28.16 -10.55
N TYR A 117 -9.28 29.15 -10.68
CA TYR A 117 -7.99 28.98 -11.37
C TYR A 117 -7.04 28.20 -10.47
N LYS A 118 -7.09 28.43 -9.15
CA LYS A 118 -6.31 27.66 -8.17
C LYS A 118 -6.68 26.18 -8.22
N GLU A 119 -7.98 25.88 -8.26
CA GLU A 119 -8.47 24.51 -8.36
C GLU A 119 -8.09 23.85 -9.69
N LYS A 120 -8.18 24.57 -10.81
CA LYS A 120 -7.71 24.05 -12.10
C LYS A 120 -6.22 23.74 -12.06
N ILE A 121 -5.38 24.66 -11.55
CA ILE A 121 -3.93 24.47 -11.44
C ILE A 121 -3.56 23.26 -10.57
N ARG A 122 -4.28 23.02 -9.46
CA ARG A 122 -4.06 21.84 -8.60
C ARG A 122 -4.33 20.50 -9.29
N ASN A 123 -5.11 20.51 -10.37
CA ASN A 123 -5.49 19.33 -11.13
C ASN A 123 -4.75 19.22 -12.47
N LEU A 124 -3.87 20.18 -12.80
CA LEU A 124 -3.03 20.09 -14.00
C LEU A 124 -1.94 19.03 -13.83
N SER A 125 -1.47 18.48 -14.95
CA SER A 125 -0.26 17.65 -14.96
C SER A 125 0.97 18.50 -14.64
N GLY A 126 2.01 17.84 -14.11
CA GLY A 126 3.29 18.48 -13.81
C GLY A 126 3.89 19.25 -15.00
N ASP A 127 3.76 18.72 -16.21
CA ASP A 127 4.31 19.31 -17.43
C ASP A 127 3.63 20.65 -17.79
N VAL A 128 2.29 20.72 -17.63
CA VAL A 128 1.55 21.96 -17.90
C VAL A 128 1.88 23.01 -16.83
N ILE A 129 2.03 22.59 -15.56
CA ILE A 129 2.45 23.49 -14.48
C ILE A 129 3.85 24.06 -14.76
N GLU A 130 4.79 23.23 -15.21
CA GLU A 130 6.13 23.67 -15.59
C GLU A 130 6.09 24.66 -16.76
N HIS A 131 5.29 24.38 -17.78
CA HIS A 131 5.15 25.27 -18.93
C HIS A 131 4.54 26.63 -18.57
N ILE A 132 3.48 26.66 -17.74
CA ILE A 132 2.95 27.93 -17.22
C ILE A 132 4.05 28.65 -16.42
N GLY A 133 4.84 27.90 -15.64
CA GLY A 133 5.95 28.43 -14.85
C GLY A 133 7.07 29.08 -15.69
N THR A 134 7.36 28.56 -16.88
CA THR A 134 8.37 29.16 -17.78
C THR A 134 7.84 30.42 -18.46
N GLU A 135 6.56 30.43 -18.84
CA GLU A 135 5.93 31.55 -19.56
C GLU A 135 5.43 32.66 -18.61
N ILE A 136 5.46 32.45 -17.29
CA ILE A 136 4.80 33.33 -16.31
C ILE A 136 5.27 34.78 -16.39
N PHE A 137 6.55 35.03 -16.73
CA PHE A 137 7.10 36.37 -16.81
C PHE A 137 6.66 37.12 -18.06
N ASP A 138 6.33 36.40 -19.13
CA ASP A 138 5.88 36.94 -20.42
C ASP A 138 4.36 37.20 -20.45
N MET A 139 3.59 36.60 -19.54
CA MET A 139 2.15 36.85 -19.44
C MET A 139 1.85 38.31 -19.06
N GLU A 140 0.95 38.97 -19.79
CA GLU A 140 0.52 40.35 -19.48
C GLU A 140 -0.73 40.37 -18.62
N SER A 141 -1.59 39.35 -18.75
CA SER A 141 -2.88 39.29 -18.05
C SER A 141 -3.30 37.87 -17.69
N LEU A 142 -4.37 37.74 -16.90
CA LEU A 142 -4.99 36.44 -16.62
C LEU A 142 -5.59 35.77 -17.86
N GLU A 143 -5.81 36.51 -18.96
CA GLU A 143 -6.30 35.93 -20.21
C GLU A 143 -5.25 35.01 -20.85
N ASP A 144 -3.97 35.29 -20.66
CA ASP A 144 -2.88 34.43 -21.15
C ASP A 144 -2.84 33.09 -20.41
N LEU A 145 -3.18 33.11 -19.12
CA LEU A 145 -3.25 31.92 -18.29
C LEU A 145 -4.43 31.01 -18.67
N LYS A 146 -5.55 31.55 -19.13
CA LYS A 146 -6.73 30.75 -19.55
C LYS A 146 -6.43 29.77 -20.66
N LYS A 147 -5.40 30.01 -21.50
CA LYS A 147 -5.00 29.11 -22.58
C LYS A 147 -4.54 27.73 -22.07
N TYR A 148 -4.24 27.64 -20.76
CA TYR A 148 -3.71 26.44 -20.11
C TYR A 148 -4.68 25.80 -19.09
N LEU A 149 -5.85 26.41 -18.84
CA LEU A 149 -6.79 26.06 -17.75
C LEU A 149 -8.17 25.63 -18.25
#